data_AF-A0A1E1X8S4-F1
#
_entry.id   AF-A0A1E1X8S4-F1
#
_cell.length_a   1.000
_cell.length_b   1.000
_cell.length_c   1.000
_cell.angle_alpha   90.00
_cell.angle_beta   90.00
_cell.angle_gamma   90.00
#
_symmetry.space_group_name_H-M   'P 1'
#
loop_
_entity.id
_entity.type
_entity.pdbx_description
1 polymer ?
#
loop_
_entity_poly.entity_id
_entity_poly.type
_entity_poly.pdbx_seq_one_letter_code
_entity_poly.pdbx_strand_id
1 'polypeptide(L)'
;AFFHRFVHLDLKGAAFKVSYYEQLLPFIARIGATGVVIEYEDTFPYVGDLADLKQPEAYSQECIMQIAQIAKLSNLLVVPLVQTFGHLEFVLKRSKFFEFREVARYPNVLCPSHPGSLSLIEEMVSQVMQLHSDAQWFHLGADEVWHLGQCDRCRSIMADKQWGKDHLYVDYLSRIVGTLHKKYPLLKFIVWDDMMRDMDPQIITGARLHLLVEPMVWHYFPQSEFRLKQSMWDKYLSIFPNVWIASAFKGATKINQVLTPTSFHISNHEAWNKVLMDNIQHASSFRGIALTGWQRFDHFTVLCELLPVALPCLALCLQTIMARTGLTTEAHAEVSQSIGYFGSIEMEVFPRPQSVPPVPNFPGGKLYVSVLHLTNVIAELEQVLVNPSVQGGFHEFLVAHNRTNPLHVDQFVNTCRKLLVNVESLYRDITKELSDIYHQSTVEEWVSTHVSPCREKLKKLVSDADLQIAVNVPM
;
A
#
# COMPACT_ATOMS: atom_id res chain seq x y z
N ALA A 1 -7.51 -22.28 17.82
CA ALA A 1 -7.65 -20.83 18.03
C ALA A 1 -8.46 -20.25 16.86
N PHE A 2 -9.11 -19.09 17.03
CA PHE A 2 -9.78 -18.40 15.92
C PHE A 2 -8.73 -17.87 14.93
N PHE A 3 -8.98 -18.03 13.62
CA PHE A 3 -8.09 -17.55 12.55
C PHE A 3 -8.53 -16.16 12.07
N HIS A 4 -7.70 -15.16 12.34
CA HIS A 4 -7.99 -13.76 11.98
C HIS A 4 -7.75 -13.48 10.49
N ARG A 5 -8.56 -12.59 9.92
CA ARG A 5 -8.42 -12.04 8.56
C ARG A 5 -8.43 -10.52 8.69
N PHE A 6 -7.25 -9.93 8.68
CA PHE A 6 -7.09 -8.49 8.81
C PHE A 6 -6.95 -7.83 7.45
N VAL A 7 -7.54 -6.65 7.30
CA VAL A 7 -7.30 -5.78 6.14
C VAL A 7 -6.35 -4.68 6.58
N HIS A 8 -5.25 -4.54 5.86
CA HIS A 8 -4.27 -3.49 6.13
C HIS A 8 -4.68 -2.20 5.43
N LEU A 9 -4.62 -1.10 6.18
CA LEU A 9 -4.85 0.25 5.72
C LEU A 9 -3.54 1.02 5.86
N ASP A 10 -2.80 1.14 4.76
CA ASP A 10 -1.62 2.00 4.65
C ASP A 10 -2.07 3.45 4.43
N LEU A 11 -1.82 4.31 5.42
CA LEU A 11 -2.27 5.71 5.39
C LEU A 11 -1.15 6.67 4.96
N LYS A 12 0.05 6.16 4.66
CA LYS A 12 1.25 6.93 4.30
C LYS A 12 0.99 8.00 3.24
N GLY A 13 0.98 9.27 3.67
CA GLY A 13 0.71 10.44 2.82
C GLY A 13 -0.69 10.47 2.17
N ALA A 14 -1.61 9.57 2.53
CA ALA A 14 -2.93 9.45 1.91
C ALA A 14 -3.99 8.97 2.90
N ALA A 15 -4.11 9.70 4.01
CA ALA A 15 -5.16 9.52 5.01
C ALA A 15 -6.56 9.66 4.40
N PHE A 16 -7.46 8.73 4.75
CA PHE A 16 -8.89 8.87 4.43
C PHE A 16 -9.55 9.85 5.40
N LYS A 17 -10.56 10.57 4.93
CA LYS A 17 -11.46 11.32 5.81
C LYS A 17 -12.22 10.36 6.73
N VAL A 18 -12.50 10.81 7.96
CA VAL A 18 -13.23 10.00 8.95
C VAL A 18 -14.58 9.50 8.42
N SER A 19 -15.29 10.33 7.64
CA SER A 19 -16.55 9.98 6.97
C SER A 19 -16.45 8.80 6.01
N TYR A 20 -15.26 8.52 5.46
CA TYR A 20 -15.06 7.35 4.61
C TYR A 20 -14.96 6.06 5.41
N TYR A 21 -14.38 6.10 6.62
CA TYR A 21 -14.32 4.93 7.52
C TYR A 21 -15.71 4.44 7.93
N GLU A 22 -16.68 5.34 8.07
CA GLU A 22 -18.08 5.03 8.38
C GLU A 22 -18.73 4.15 7.30
N GLN A 23 -18.22 4.21 6.07
CA GLN A 23 -18.66 3.36 4.95
C GLN A 23 -17.75 2.12 4.81
N LEU A 24 -16.44 2.34 4.86
CA LEU A 24 -15.41 1.34 4.60
C LEU A 24 -15.39 0.23 5.65
N LEU A 25 -15.37 0.56 6.95
CA LEU A 25 -15.18 -0.44 8.00
C LEU A 25 -16.37 -1.40 8.12
N PRO A 26 -17.64 -0.93 8.10
CA PRO A 26 -18.78 -1.85 8.02
C PRO A 26 -18.77 -2.67 6.72
N PHE A 27 -18.33 -2.10 5.61
CA PHE A 27 -18.21 -2.81 4.34
C PHE A 27 -17.21 -3.97 4.41
N ILE A 28 -15.97 -3.73 4.87
CA ILE A 28 -14.94 -4.79 4.93
C ILE A 28 -15.28 -5.87 5.97
N ALA A 29 -15.95 -5.50 7.07
CA ALA A 29 -16.48 -6.46 8.04
C ALA A 29 -17.53 -7.38 7.39
N ARG A 30 -18.46 -6.81 6.61
CA ARG A 30 -19.51 -7.56 5.91
C ARG A 30 -18.96 -8.57 4.91
N ILE A 31 -17.88 -8.24 4.21
CA ILE A 31 -17.21 -9.16 3.26
C ILE A 31 -16.22 -10.11 3.94
N GLY A 32 -16.18 -10.15 5.28
CA GLY A 32 -15.54 -11.24 6.03
C GLY A 32 -14.26 -10.88 6.79
N ALA A 33 -13.84 -9.62 6.82
CA ALA A 33 -12.73 -9.18 7.67
C ALA A 33 -13.06 -9.30 9.16
N THR A 34 -12.07 -9.61 9.98
CA THR A 34 -12.19 -9.73 11.45
C THR A 34 -11.46 -8.62 12.19
N GLY A 35 -10.75 -7.78 11.47
CA GLY A 35 -9.99 -6.66 12.01
C GLY A 35 -9.26 -5.90 10.92
N VAL A 36 -8.54 -4.86 11.34
CA VAL A 36 -7.72 -4.01 10.49
C VAL A 36 -6.34 -3.82 11.10
N VAL A 37 -5.33 -3.79 10.24
CA VAL A 37 -4.00 -3.28 10.58
C VAL A 37 -3.94 -1.85 10.07
N ILE A 38 -3.75 -0.86 10.93
CA ILE A 38 -3.72 0.55 10.53
C ILE A 38 -2.30 1.08 10.65
N GLU A 39 -1.68 1.38 9.52
CA GLU A 39 -0.33 1.95 9.44
C GLU A 39 -0.42 3.47 9.28
N TYR A 40 -0.03 4.19 10.33
CA TYR A 40 -0.26 5.63 10.43
C TYR A 40 0.89 6.49 9.90
N GLU A 41 2.12 6.18 10.31
CA GLU A 41 3.31 7.01 10.05
C GLU A 41 3.06 8.52 10.24
N ASP A 42 3.26 9.36 9.22
CA ASP A 42 3.09 10.82 9.31
C ASP A 42 1.63 11.29 9.35
N THR A 43 0.65 10.41 9.25
CA THR A 43 -0.76 10.78 9.42
C THR A 43 -1.23 10.74 10.87
N PHE A 44 -0.40 10.27 11.80
CA PHE A 44 -0.71 10.24 13.22
C PHE A 44 -0.57 11.63 13.88
N PRO A 45 -1.45 12.02 14.83
CA PRO A 45 -1.40 13.28 15.59
C PRO A 45 -0.24 13.33 16.60
N TYR A 46 1.01 13.19 16.18
CA TYR A 46 2.14 13.32 17.09
C TYR A 46 2.19 14.71 17.76
N VAL A 47 2.59 14.73 19.04
CA VAL A 47 2.68 15.94 19.87
C VAL A 47 4.06 16.07 20.52
N GLY A 48 4.33 17.23 21.12
CA GLY A 48 5.58 17.51 21.81
C GLY A 48 6.77 17.48 20.85
N ASP A 49 7.84 16.78 21.25
CA ASP A 49 9.06 16.67 20.45
C ASP A 49 8.87 15.97 19.10
N LEU A 50 7.79 15.20 18.95
CA LEU A 50 7.44 14.48 17.73
C LEU A 50 6.45 15.25 16.84
N ALA A 51 6.06 16.48 17.22
CA ALA A 51 5.07 17.26 16.48
C ALA A 51 5.47 17.52 15.01
N ASP A 52 6.76 17.55 14.70
CA ASP A 52 7.27 17.75 13.33
C ASP A 52 7.13 16.51 12.43
N LEU A 53 6.76 15.35 13.00
CA LEU A 53 6.55 14.13 12.23
C LEU A 53 5.28 14.19 11.39
N LYS A 54 4.21 14.79 11.96
CA LYS A 54 2.90 14.81 11.32
C LYS A 54 2.89 15.67 10.06
N GLN A 55 2.20 15.21 9.04
CA GLN A 55 1.91 16.04 7.87
C GLN A 55 0.80 17.07 8.17
N PRO A 56 0.67 18.15 7.38
CA PRO A 56 -0.32 19.21 7.64
C PRO A 56 -1.76 18.71 7.76
N GLU A 57 -2.11 17.66 7.00
CA GLU A 57 -3.45 17.04 6.97
C GLU A 57 -3.51 15.75 7.80
N ALA A 58 -2.60 15.58 8.77
CA ALA A 58 -2.67 14.47 9.72
C ALA A 58 -3.96 14.53 10.57
N TYR A 59 -4.37 13.37 11.09
CA TYR A 59 -5.53 13.28 11.96
C TYR A 59 -5.37 14.15 13.21
N SER A 60 -6.48 14.51 13.86
CA SER A 60 -6.50 14.90 15.27
C SER A 60 -6.61 13.66 16.17
N GLN A 61 -6.39 13.82 17.48
CA GLN A 61 -6.59 12.71 18.42
C GLN A 61 -8.05 12.22 18.43
N GLU A 62 -9.00 13.16 18.32
CA GLU A 62 -10.44 12.88 18.24
C GLU A 62 -10.77 12.06 16.98
N CYS A 63 -10.13 12.35 15.84
CA CYS A 63 -10.28 11.55 14.64
C CYS A 63 -9.83 10.10 14.86
N ILE A 64 -8.67 9.87 15.49
CA ILE A 64 -8.18 8.52 15.78
C ILE A 64 -9.15 7.77 16.70
N MET A 65 -9.62 8.43 17.76
CA MET A 65 -10.62 7.86 18.67
C MET A 65 -11.93 7.51 17.96
N GLN A 66 -12.39 8.37 17.04
CA GLN A 66 -13.58 8.11 16.23
C GLN A 66 -13.37 6.93 15.27
N ILE A 67 -12.22 6.83 14.60
CA ILE A 67 -11.87 5.69 13.73
C ILE A 67 -11.87 4.38 14.54
N ALA A 68 -11.23 4.37 15.71
CA ALA A 68 -11.23 3.21 16.60
C ALA A 68 -12.65 2.83 17.05
N GLN A 69 -13.49 3.82 17.35
CA GLN A 69 -14.89 3.59 17.71
C GLN A 69 -15.70 3.01 16.54
N ILE A 70 -15.51 3.51 15.31
CA ILE A 70 -16.17 2.96 14.11
C ILE A 70 -15.74 1.50 13.89
N ALA A 71 -14.45 1.19 14.06
CA ALA A 71 -13.95 -0.19 13.97
C ALA A 71 -14.61 -1.10 15.01
N LYS A 72 -14.71 -0.65 16.26
CA LYS A 72 -15.38 -1.37 17.36
C LYS A 72 -16.86 -1.63 17.05
N LEU A 73 -17.59 -0.62 16.59
CA LEU A 73 -19.00 -0.75 16.18
C LEU A 73 -19.17 -1.69 14.97
N SER A 74 -18.15 -1.81 14.14
CA SER A 74 -18.11 -2.74 13.00
C SER A 74 -17.65 -4.15 13.39
N ASN A 75 -17.43 -4.42 14.69
CA ASN A 75 -16.87 -5.68 15.22
C ASN A 75 -15.49 -6.04 14.63
N LEU A 76 -14.67 -5.03 14.34
CA LEU A 76 -13.31 -5.19 13.84
C LEU A 76 -12.30 -4.93 14.95
N LEU A 77 -11.36 -5.85 15.12
CA LEU A 77 -10.16 -5.62 15.94
C LEU A 77 -9.25 -4.59 15.24
N VAL A 78 -8.55 -3.76 16.02
CA VAL A 78 -7.59 -2.79 15.48
C VAL A 78 -6.19 -3.17 15.94
N VAL A 79 -5.27 -3.30 14.98
CA VAL A 79 -3.83 -3.45 15.21
C VAL A 79 -3.13 -2.22 14.68
N PRO A 80 -2.73 -1.26 15.53
CA PRO A 80 -1.90 -0.15 15.09
C PRO A 80 -0.53 -0.65 14.61
N LEU A 81 -0.04 -0.09 13.51
CA LEU A 81 1.28 -0.30 12.94
C LEU A 81 2.02 1.02 12.84
N VAL A 82 3.25 1.05 13.34
CA VAL A 82 4.21 2.13 13.11
C VAL A 82 5.56 1.52 12.80
N GLN A 83 6.23 2.02 11.77
CA GLN A 83 7.58 1.61 11.44
C GLN A 83 8.57 2.05 12.53
N THR A 84 9.40 1.12 13.00
CA THR A 84 10.32 1.35 14.13
C THR A 84 11.79 1.06 13.81
N PHE A 85 12.12 0.66 12.59
CA PHE A 85 13.50 0.33 12.23
C PHE A 85 13.86 0.64 10.78
N GLY A 86 13.30 -0.12 9.83
CA GLY A 86 13.24 0.25 8.41
C GLY A 86 12.04 1.16 8.14
N HIS A 87 11.88 1.58 6.89
CA HIS A 87 10.80 2.47 6.42
C HIS A 87 10.54 3.70 7.32
N LEU A 88 11.61 4.25 7.90
CA LEU A 88 11.54 5.39 8.82
C LEU A 88 11.71 6.74 8.10
N GLU A 89 11.48 6.80 6.78
CA GLU A 89 11.64 8.02 5.98
C GLU A 89 10.82 9.17 6.54
N PHE A 90 9.60 8.93 7.03
CA PHE A 90 8.76 9.98 7.60
C PHE A 90 9.39 10.70 8.79
N VAL A 91 10.21 9.98 9.56
CA VAL A 91 10.98 10.49 10.70
C VAL A 91 12.31 11.06 10.23
N LEU A 92 13.11 10.23 9.57
CA LEU A 92 14.51 10.50 9.30
C LEU A 92 14.70 11.49 8.15
N LYS A 93 13.68 11.78 7.33
CA LYS A 93 13.72 12.90 6.36
C LYS A 93 13.78 14.27 7.03
N ARG A 94 13.37 14.38 8.30
CA ARG A 94 13.40 15.64 9.06
C ARG A 94 14.81 15.93 9.57
N SER A 95 15.23 17.19 9.49
CA SER A 95 16.54 17.64 9.95
C SER A 95 16.80 17.34 11.42
N LYS A 96 15.78 17.48 12.28
CA LYS A 96 15.83 17.17 13.72
C LYS A 96 16.28 15.73 14.02
N PHE A 97 15.93 14.78 13.15
CA PHE A 97 16.20 13.36 13.35
C PHE A 97 17.33 12.82 12.45
N PHE A 98 18.11 13.70 11.81
CA PHE A 98 19.16 13.31 10.89
C PHE A 98 20.25 12.43 11.53
N GLU A 99 20.64 12.73 12.76
CA GLU A 99 21.70 12.00 13.48
C GLU A 99 21.35 10.54 13.80
N PHE A 100 20.06 10.19 13.73
CA PHE A 100 19.56 8.85 14.00
C PHE A 100 19.68 7.92 12.80
N ARG A 101 20.08 8.39 11.61
CA ARG A 101 20.22 7.54 10.42
C ARG A 101 21.38 6.56 10.56
N GLU A 102 21.19 5.33 10.12
CA GLU A 102 22.26 4.34 10.02
C GLU A 102 23.26 4.69 8.91
N VAL A 103 22.78 5.25 7.81
CA VAL A 103 23.63 5.81 6.76
C VAL A 103 23.15 7.22 6.48
N ALA A 104 24.02 8.22 6.67
CA ALA A 104 23.66 9.63 6.56
C ALA A 104 22.91 9.98 5.25
N ARG A 105 23.29 9.32 4.14
CA ARG A 105 22.69 9.50 2.82
C ARG A 105 21.23 9.03 2.74
N TYR A 106 20.86 7.99 3.47
CA TYR A 106 19.58 7.30 3.29
C TYR A 106 18.67 7.49 4.53
N PRO A 107 17.47 8.07 4.37
CA PRO A 107 16.54 8.31 5.47
C PRO A 107 15.67 7.10 5.82
N ASN A 108 15.99 5.88 5.39
CA ASN A 108 15.10 4.73 5.55
C ASN A 108 15.37 3.90 6.81
N VAL A 109 16.61 3.89 7.31
CA VAL A 109 17.03 3.01 8.41
C VAL A 109 17.55 3.79 9.60
N LEU A 110 17.00 3.49 10.77
CA LEU A 110 17.47 3.98 12.07
C LEU A 110 18.76 3.28 12.50
N CYS A 111 19.68 4.04 13.10
CA CYS A 111 20.85 3.52 13.78
C CYS A 111 20.43 2.90 15.13
N PRO A 112 20.48 1.57 15.31
CA PRO A 112 20.05 0.92 16.57
C PRO A 112 21.03 1.13 17.73
N SER A 113 22.23 1.63 17.43
CA SER A 113 23.30 1.92 18.38
C SER A 113 23.34 3.38 18.82
N HIS A 114 22.47 4.24 18.28
CA HIS A 114 22.34 5.62 18.74
C HIS A 114 21.71 5.63 20.15
N PRO A 115 22.28 6.37 21.13
CA PRO A 115 21.77 6.37 22.50
C PRO A 115 20.30 6.83 22.61
N GLY A 116 19.89 7.78 21.77
CA GLY A 116 18.50 8.25 21.71
C GLY A 116 17.51 7.37 20.91
N SER A 117 17.96 6.36 20.16
CA SER A 117 17.06 5.61 19.26
C SER A 117 15.95 4.87 20.00
N LEU A 118 16.26 4.27 21.15
CA LEU A 118 15.25 3.58 21.94
C LEU A 118 14.18 4.54 22.48
N SER A 119 14.60 5.69 23.01
CA SER A 119 13.67 6.69 23.56
C SER A 119 12.78 7.30 22.48
N LEU A 120 13.32 7.53 21.27
CA LEU A 120 12.54 8.00 20.12
C LEU A 120 11.42 7.02 19.77
N ILE A 121 11.76 5.74 19.61
CA ILE A 121 10.77 4.70 19.27
C ILE A 121 9.80 4.45 20.42
N GLU A 122 10.27 4.43 21.66
CA GLU A 122 9.40 4.28 22.83
C GLU A 122 8.35 5.41 22.89
N GLU A 123 8.74 6.65 22.66
CA GLU A 123 7.82 7.79 22.65
C GLU A 123 6.82 7.69 21.49
N MET A 124 7.29 7.36 20.29
CA MET A 124 6.41 7.17 19.12
C MET A 124 5.33 6.10 19.38
N VAL A 125 5.74 4.91 19.84
CA VAL A 125 4.81 3.82 20.13
C VAL A 125 3.90 4.19 21.30
N SER A 126 4.42 4.89 22.31
CA SER A 126 3.64 5.32 23.47
C SER A 126 2.51 6.28 23.10
N GLN A 127 2.75 7.24 22.21
CA GLN A 127 1.71 8.16 21.74
C GLN A 127 0.61 7.42 20.97
N VAL A 128 0.97 6.44 20.13
CA VAL A 128 -0.03 5.62 19.41
C VAL A 128 -0.85 4.76 20.38
N MET A 129 -0.19 4.10 21.33
CA MET A 129 -0.87 3.25 22.32
C MET A 129 -1.80 4.04 23.24
N GLN A 130 -1.56 5.33 23.49
CA GLN A 130 -2.49 6.17 24.25
C GLN A 130 -3.87 6.30 23.57
N LEU A 131 -3.91 6.26 22.23
CA LEU A 131 -5.16 6.31 21.45
C LEU A 131 -5.70 4.93 21.07
N HIS A 132 -4.99 3.87 21.45
CA HIS A 132 -5.33 2.46 21.18
C HIS A 132 -5.23 1.58 22.43
N SER A 133 -5.80 2.03 23.55
CA SER A 133 -5.72 1.35 24.85
C SER A 133 -6.26 -0.09 24.85
N ASP A 134 -7.22 -0.37 23.96
CA ASP A 134 -7.89 -1.69 23.84
C ASP A 134 -7.15 -2.64 22.87
N ALA A 135 -6.04 -2.21 22.26
CA ALA A 135 -5.31 -3.02 21.29
C ALA A 135 -4.66 -4.25 21.94
N GLN A 136 -4.87 -5.41 21.32
CA GLN A 136 -4.28 -6.69 21.75
C GLN A 136 -2.91 -6.94 21.11
N TRP A 137 -2.69 -6.36 19.93
CA TRP A 137 -1.46 -6.43 19.18
C TRP A 137 -1.02 -5.04 18.74
N PHE A 138 0.29 -4.84 18.65
CA PHE A 138 0.93 -3.70 18.00
C PHE A 138 1.95 -4.21 17.00
N HIS A 139 1.91 -3.70 15.77
CA HIS A 139 2.85 -4.09 14.72
C HIS A 139 4.01 -3.08 14.65
N LEU A 140 5.22 -3.52 14.96
CA LEU A 140 6.43 -2.68 15.03
C LEU A 140 7.08 -2.44 13.65
N GLY A 141 6.57 -3.10 12.61
CA GLY A 141 7.17 -3.08 11.28
C GLY A 141 8.49 -3.84 11.31
N ALA A 142 9.59 -3.11 11.13
CA ALA A 142 10.97 -3.57 11.22
C ALA A 142 11.44 -4.46 10.05
N ASP A 143 10.81 -4.29 8.90
CA ASP A 143 11.21 -4.86 7.62
C ASP A 143 12.35 -4.07 6.94
N GLU A 144 12.99 -4.71 5.95
CA GLU A 144 13.78 -4.04 4.91
C GLU A 144 14.95 -3.16 5.44
N VAL A 145 15.61 -3.62 6.51
CA VAL A 145 16.72 -2.91 7.17
C VAL A 145 18.06 -3.12 6.43
N TRP A 146 18.07 -2.89 5.11
CA TRP A 146 19.15 -3.30 4.20
C TRP A 146 20.53 -2.71 4.53
N HIS A 147 20.58 -1.49 5.08
CA HIS A 147 21.81 -0.76 5.37
C HIS A 147 22.33 -0.95 6.81
N LEU A 148 21.81 -1.92 7.56
CA LEU A 148 22.23 -2.17 8.94
C LEU A 148 23.73 -2.47 9.08
N GLY A 149 24.35 -1.92 10.14
CA GLY A 149 25.74 -2.20 10.53
C GLY A 149 26.78 -1.34 9.81
N GLN A 150 26.37 -0.22 9.21
CA GLN A 150 27.20 0.65 8.37
C GLN A 150 27.58 2.00 9.01
N CYS A 151 27.02 2.41 10.14
CA CYS A 151 27.56 3.57 10.86
C CYS A 151 28.74 3.19 11.77
N ASP A 152 29.52 4.19 12.21
CA ASP A 152 30.65 3.98 13.12
C ASP A 152 30.22 3.35 14.45
N ARG A 153 29.08 3.79 15.01
CA ARG A 153 28.59 3.25 16.29
C ARG A 153 28.24 1.77 16.19
N CYS A 154 27.50 1.38 15.15
CA CYS A 154 27.14 -0.01 14.91
C CYS A 154 28.37 -0.86 14.60
N ARG A 155 29.31 -0.36 13.79
CA ARG A 155 30.58 -1.05 13.54
C ARG A 155 31.37 -1.30 14.82
N SER A 156 31.50 -0.29 15.69
CA SER A 156 32.21 -0.43 16.95
C SER A 156 31.56 -1.46 17.86
N ILE A 157 30.24 -1.40 18.06
CA ILE A 157 29.52 -2.40 18.88
C ILE A 157 29.66 -3.81 18.29
N MET A 158 29.56 -3.93 16.97
CA MET A 158 29.73 -5.22 16.30
C MET A 158 31.13 -5.79 16.47
N ALA A 159 32.17 -4.95 16.36
CA ALA A 159 33.55 -5.36 16.59
C ALA A 159 33.79 -5.75 18.06
N ASP A 160 33.35 -4.93 19.02
CA ASP A 160 33.56 -5.18 20.45
C ASP A 160 32.90 -6.47 20.92
N LYS A 161 31.68 -6.75 20.43
CA LYS A 161 30.90 -7.92 20.82
C LYS A 161 31.09 -9.13 19.91
N GLN A 162 31.90 -9.01 18.85
CA GLN A 162 32.06 -10.05 17.82
C GLN A 162 30.71 -10.44 17.19
N TRP A 163 29.89 -9.44 16.90
CA TRP A 163 28.53 -9.60 16.39
C TRP A 163 28.45 -9.42 14.88
N GLY A 164 27.58 -10.21 14.25
CA GLY A 164 27.07 -9.96 12.90
C GLY A 164 25.87 -9.01 12.89
N LYS A 165 25.36 -8.68 11.69
CA LYS A 165 24.17 -7.82 11.54
C LYS A 165 22.92 -8.41 12.18
N ASP A 166 22.76 -9.74 12.10
CA ASP A 166 21.64 -10.46 12.72
C ASP A 166 21.61 -10.26 14.24
N HIS A 167 22.77 -10.32 14.89
CA HIS A 167 22.89 -10.06 16.33
C HIS A 167 22.47 -8.63 16.68
N LEU A 168 22.90 -7.65 15.86
CA LEU A 168 22.55 -6.25 16.04
C LEU A 168 21.03 -6.02 15.86
N TYR A 169 20.41 -6.67 14.88
CA TYR A 169 18.97 -6.61 14.62
C TYR A 169 18.17 -7.18 15.80
N VAL A 170 18.49 -8.41 16.25
CA VAL A 170 17.74 -9.05 17.34
C VAL A 170 17.96 -8.36 18.68
N ASP A 171 19.17 -7.86 18.96
CA ASP A 171 19.47 -7.10 20.17
C ASP A 171 18.61 -5.82 20.24
N TYR A 172 18.53 -5.09 19.13
CA TYR A 172 17.74 -3.86 19.07
C TYR A 172 16.25 -4.14 19.28
N LEU A 173 15.67 -5.11 18.56
CA LEU A 173 14.27 -5.47 18.72
C LEU A 173 13.96 -5.97 20.13
N SER A 174 14.81 -6.83 20.71
CA SER A 174 14.64 -7.31 22.08
C SER A 174 14.68 -6.16 23.10
N ARG A 175 15.51 -5.12 22.88
CA ARG A 175 15.55 -3.92 23.73
C ARG A 175 14.29 -3.07 23.60
N ILE A 176 13.79 -2.84 22.38
CA ILE A 176 12.54 -2.10 22.16
C ILE A 176 11.39 -2.83 22.85
N VAL A 177 11.19 -4.11 22.50
CA VAL A 177 10.07 -4.90 22.99
C VAL A 177 10.16 -5.07 24.51
N GLY A 178 11.35 -5.32 25.05
CA GLY A 178 11.56 -5.40 26.49
C GLY A 178 11.23 -4.09 27.24
N THR A 179 11.42 -2.94 26.59
CA THR A 179 11.04 -1.63 27.14
C THR A 179 9.53 -1.42 27.07
N LEU A 180 8.94 -1.66 25.91
CA LEU A 180 7.49 -1.51 25.69
C LEU A 180 6.67 -2.49 26.54
N HIS A 181 7.14 -3.73 26.72
CA HIS A 181 6.45 -4.75 27.51
C HIS A 181 6.37 -4.38 29.00
N LYS A 182 7.35 -3.64 29.54
CA LYS A 182 7.26 -3.10 30.91
C LYS A 182 6.11 -2.11 31.07
N LYS A 183 5.81 -1.34 30.02
CA LYS A 183 4.75 -0.33 30.00
C LYS A 183 3.39 -0.93 29.60
N TYR A 184 3.39 -1.92 28.72
CA TYR A 184 2.21 -2.58 28.15
C TYR A 184 2.33 -4.11 28.28
N PRO A 185 2.19 -4.67 29.50
CA PRO A 185 2.50 -6.08 29.77
C PRO A 185 1.54 -7.08 29.09
N LEU A 186 0.36 -6.65 28.67
CA LEU A 186 -0.62 -7.50 27.98
C LEU A 186 -0.55 -7.39 26.45
N LEU A 187 0.21 -6.42 25.93
CA LEU A 187 0.33 -6.15 24.51
C LEU A 187 1.27 -7.17 23.86
N LYS A 188 0.84 -7.73 22.73
CA LYS A 188 1.68 -8.60 21.90
C LYS A 188 2.27 -7.79 20.76
N PHE A 189 3.51 -8.09 20.39
CA PHE A 189 4.21 -7.37 19.34
C PHE A 189 4.32 -8.24 18.09
N ILE A 190 3.99 -7.65 16.95
CA ILE A 190 4.15 -8.26 15.63
C ILE A 190 5.32 -7.55 14.92
N VAL A 191 6.14 -8.30 14.21
CA VAL A 191 7.19 -7.78 13.33
C VAL A 191 7.11 -8.46 11.97
N TRP A 192 7.50 -7.75 10.91
CA TRP A 192 7.70 -8.40 9.62
C TRP A 192 8.87 -9.40 9.70
N ASP A 193 8.77 -10.48 8.93
CA ASP A 193 9.67 -11.64 9.09
C ASP A 193 10.97 -11.56 8.28
N ASP A 194 11.04 -10.73 7.24
CA ASP A 194 12.00 -10.82 6.15
C ASP A 194 13.45 -10.81 6.62
N MET A 195 13.76 -9.93 7.57
CA MET A 195 15.09 -9.84 8.17
C MET A 195 15.50 -11.14 8.88
N MET A 196 14.55 -11.92 9.41
CA MET A 196 14.81 -13.14 10.19
C MET A 196 14.88 -14.43 9.36
N ARG A 197 14.59 -14.39 8.04
CA ARG A 197 14.43 -15.60 7.20
C ARG A 197 15.64 -16.51 7.18
N ASP A 198 16.83 -15.94 6.98
CA ASP A 198 18.08 -16.69 6.86
C ASP A 198 18.93 -16.66 8.16
N MET A 199 18.44 -15.99 9.22
CA MET A 199 19.12 -15.95 10.53
C MET A 199 19.21 -17.34 11.19
N ASP A 200 20.33 -17.60 11.86
CA ASP A 200 20.52 -18.77 12.71
C ASP A 200 19.49 -18.77 13.87
N PRO A 201 18.72 -19.86 14.07
CA PRO A 201 17.78 -19.99 15.19
C PRO A 201 18.40 -19.68 16.56
N GLN A 202 19.69 -19.97 16.75
CA GLN A 202 20.40 -19.72 18.02
C GLN A 202 20.55 -18.22 18.32
N ILE A 203 20.65 -17.37 17.30
CA ILE A 203 20.71 -15.91 17.47
C ILE A 203 19.36 -15.40 17.98
N ILE A 204 18.26 -15.85 17.37
CA ILE A 204 16.89 -15.47 17.75
C ILE A 204 16.55 -15.98 19.16
N THR A 205 16.90 -17.24 19.45
CA THR A 205 16.59 -17.88 20.74
C THR A 205 17.48 -17.36 21.86
N GLY A 206 18.76 -17.11 21.60
CA GLY A 206 19.71 -16.51 22.55
C GLY A 206 19.30 -15.10 22.99
N ALA A 207 18.77 -14.28 22.07
CA ALA A 207 18.20 -12.97 22.39
C ALA A 207 16.76 -13.04 22.97
N ARG A 208 16.21 -14.25 23.11
CA ARG A 208 14.83 -14.56 23.53
C ARG A 208 13.75 -13.90 22.68
N LEU A 209 14.09 -13.44 21.47
CA LEU A 209 13.18 -12.71 20.59
C LEU A 209 11.93 -13.54 20.23
N HIS A 210 12.10 -14.85 20.07
CA HIS A 210 10.99 -15.81 19.83
C HIS A 210 9.88 -15.82 20.88
N LEU A 211 10.13 -15.31 22.08
CA LEU A 211 9.13 -15.17 23.15
C LEU A 211 8.56 -13.74 23.25
N LEU A 212 9.19 -12.78 22.57
CA LEU A 212 8.88 -11.36 22.66
C LEU A 212 7.99 -10.89 21.50
N VAL A 213 8.11 -11.50 20.32
CA VAL A 213 7.39 -11.10 19.10
C VAL A 213 6.73 -12.29 18.40
N GLU A 214 5.66 -12.00 17.66
CA GLU A 214 5.04 -12.91 16.69
C GLU A 214 5.45 -12.47 15.27
N PRO A 215 6.18 -13.27 14.48
CA PRO A 215 6.58 -12.87 13.13
C PRO A 215 5.38 -12.91 12.17
N MET A 216 5.29 -11.93 11.28
CA MET A 216 4.34 -11.88 10.17
C MET A 216 5.07 -12.13 8.85
N VAL A 217 4.85 -13.32 8.28
CA VAL A 217 5.52 -13.77 7.05
C VAL A 217 4.85 -13.18 5.83
N TRP A 218 5.54 -12.30 5.09
CA TRP A 218 4.94 -11.62 3.93
C TRP A 218 5.50 -12.12 2.59
N HIS A 219 4.64 -12.31 1.60
CA HIS A 219 5.04 -12.69 0.24
C HIS A 219 3.89 -12.40 -0.72
N TYR A 220 4.17 -11.62 -1.78
CA TYR A 220 3.10 -11.02 -2.60
C TYR A 220 3.02 -11.55 -4.03
N PHE A 221 4.00 -12.34 -4.49
CA PHE A 221 3.98 -12.91 -5.83
C PHE A 221 2.86 -13.96 -6.01
N PRO A 222 2.38 -14.17 -7.25
CA PRO A 222 1.38 -15.18 -7.58
C PRO A 222 1.97 -16.59 -7.44
N GLN A 223 1.12 -17.61 -7.48
CA GLN A 223 1.49 -19.01 -7.27
C GLN A 223 2.65 -19.48 -8.17
N SER A 224 2.70 -19.04 -9.42
CA SER A 224 3.78 -19.36 -10.37
C SER A 224 5.17 -18.97 -9.84
N GLU A 225 5.24 -17.86 -9.11
CA GLU A 225 6.45 -17.22 -8.59
C GLU A 225 6.53 -17.24 -7.06
N PHE A 226 5.59 -17.91 -6.39
CA PHE A 226 5.54 -17.99 -4.95
C PHE A 226 6.67 -18.88 -4.41
N ARG A 227 7.65 -18.29 -3.70
CA ARG A 227 8.85 -19.01 -3.24
C ARG A 227 9.19 -18.63 -1.80
N LEU A 228 8.78 -19.48 -0.86
CA LEU A 228 9.26 -19.46 0.53
C LEU A 228 9.97 -20.79 0.82
N LYS A 229 11.16 -20.73 1.42
CA LYS A 229 11.97 -21.93 1.72
C LYS A 229 11.29 -22.78 2.80
N GLN A 230 11.20 -24.10 2.61
CA GLN A 230 10.66 -24.99 3.64
C GLN A 230 11.45 -24.91 4.94
N SER A 231 12.78 -24.76 4.87
CA SER A 231 13.64 -24.60 6.05
C SER A 231 13.30 -23.36 6.89
N MET A 232 12.74 -22.31 6.29
CA MET A 232 12.23 -21.15 7.02
C MET A 232 11.02 -21.55 7.87
N TRP A 233 10.06 -22.28 7.29
CA TRP A 233 8.87 -22.76 7.99
C TRP A 233 9.24 -23.73 9.11
N ASP A 234 10.10 -24.70 8.84
CA ASP A 234 10.58 -25.66 9.84
C ASP A 234 11.21 -24.91 11.03
N LYS A 235 12.04 -23.90 10.76
CA LYS A 235 12.60 -23.02 11.79
C LYS A 235 11.50 -22.28 12.54
N TYR A 236 10.65 -21.52 11.86
CA TYR A 236 9.67 -20.66 12.52
C TYR A 236 8.67 -21.44 13.36
N LEU A 237 8.16 -22.54 12.84
CA LEU A 237 7.21 -23.40 13.54
C LEU A 237 7.86 -24.18 14.71
N SER A 238 9.20 -24.29 14.73
CA SER A 238 9.93 -24.90 15.85
C SER A 238 10.22 -23.94 17.01
N ILE A 239 10.41 -22.63 16.75
CA ILE A 239 10.85 -21.66 17.77
C ILE A 239 9.78 -20.63 18.14
N PHE A 240 8.89 -20.24 17.22
CA PHE A 240 7.85 -19.25 17.49
C PHE A 240 6.54 -19.94 17.87
N PRO A 241 5.94 -19.62 19.04
CA PRO A 241 4.66 -20.20 19.42
C PRO A 241 3.52 -19.81 18.48
N ASN A 242 3.58 -18.59 17.92
CA ASN A 242 2.56 -18.02 17.05
C ASN A 242 3.22 -17.32 15.86
N VAL A 243 2.62 -17.48 14.69
CA VAL A 243 3.02 -16.81 13.45
C VAL A 243 1.80 -16.20 12.77
N TRP A 244 2.04 -15.11 12.05
CA TRP A 244 1.11 -14.47 11.14
C TRP A 244 1.60 -14.65 9.71
N ILE A 245 0.70 -14.53 8.75
CA ILE A 245 1.04 -14.47 7.32
C ILE A 245 0.47 -13.20 6.71
N ALA A 246 1.05 -12.75 5.60
CA ALA A 246 0.62 -11.57 4.89
C ALA A 246 0.65 -11.76 3.37
N SER A 247 -0.53 -11.57 2.79
CA SER A 247 -0.82 -11.53 1.36
C SER A 247 -1.01 -10.08 0.93
N ALA A 248 -1.11 -9.78 -0.36
CA ALA A 248 -1.44 -8.42 -0.83
C ALA A 248 -2.66 -8.44 -1.75
N PHE A 249 -3.57 -7.47 -1.58
CA PHE A 249 -4.71 -7.25 -2.50
C PHE A 249 -4.53 -6.02 -3.40
N LYS A 250 -3.54 -5.15 -3.12
CA LYS A 250 -3.10 -4.04 -3.97
C LYS A 250 -1.68 -3.58 -3.61
N GLY A 251 -1.06 -2.74 -4.43
CA GLY A 251 0.16 -1.99 -4.06
C GLY A 251 1.46 -2.78 -4.01
N ALA A 252 1.43 -4.04 -4.44
CA ALA A 252 2.59 -4.95 -4.45
C ALA A 252 2.99 -5.41 -5.86
N THR A 253 2.60 -4.64 -6.89
CA THR A 253 2.81 -4.99 -8.30
C THR A 253 3.77 -4.01 -8.99
N LYS A 254 3.35 -2.76 -9.18
CA LYS A 254 4.19 -1.69 -9.74
C LYS A 254 4.08 -0.43 -8.89
N ILE A 255 5.17 0.33 -8.85
CA ILE A 255 5.32 1.56 -8.07
C ILE A 255 4.31 2.67 -8.41
N ASN A 256 3.74 2.63 -9.61
CA ASN A 256 2.76 3.60 -10.11
C ASN A 256 1.52 2.93 -10.72
N GLN A 257 1.20 1.70 -10.27
CA GLN A 257 0.04 0.96 -10.76
C GLN A 257 -1.25 1.75 -10.48
N VAL A 258 -2.17 1.81 -11.45
CA VAL A 258 -3.46 2.54 -11.31
C VAL A 258 -4.62 1.60 -11.03
N LEU A 259 -4.72 0.50 -11.80
CA LEU A 259 -5.73 -0.54 -11.64
C LEU A 259 -5.12 -1.79 -11.03
N THR A 260 -5.82 -2.40 -10.09
CA THR A 260 -5.38 -3.61 -9.40
C THR A 260 -5.47 -4.82 -10.33
N PRO A 261 -4.37 -5.54 -10.60
CA PRO A 261 -4.40 -6.80 -11.35
C PRO A 261 -5.05 -7.91 -10.51
N THR A 262 -6.36 -8.10 -10.64
CA THR A 262 -7.15 -9.00 -9.78
C THR A 262 -6.63 -10.43 -9.78
N SER A 263 -6.36 -11.01 -10.96
CA SER A 263 -5.87 -12.39 -11.09
C SER A 263 -4.53 -12.65 -10.38
N PHE A 264 -3.60 -11.69 -10.44
CA PHE A 264 -2.33 -11.74 -9.72
C PHE A 264 -2.55 -11.90 -8.22
N HIS A 265 -3.42 -11.06 -7.65
CA HIS A 265 -3.68 -11.05 -6.21
C HIS A 265 -4.47 -12.29 -5.79
N ILE A 266 -5.45 -12.77 -6.56
CA ILE A 266 -6.14 -14.03 -6.26
C ILE A 266 -5.16 -15.21 -6.26
N SER A 267 -4.28 -15.29 -7.25
CA SER A 267 -3.24 -16.33 -7.29
C SER A 267 -2.29 -16.27 -6.08
N ASN A 268 -1.99 -15.07 -5.57
CA ASN A 268 -1.22 -14.91 -4.32
C ASN A 268 -1.97 -15.50 -3.10
N HIS A 269 -3.28 -15.24 -2.97
CA HIS A 269 -4.07 -15.76 -1.86
C HIS A 269 -4.28 -17.28 -1.95
N GLU A 270 -4.40 -17.84 -3.16
CA GLU A 270 -4.41 -19.29 -3.38
C GLU A 270 -3.09 -19.95 -2.97
N ALA A 271 -1.95 -19.30 -3.27
CA ALA A 271 -0.65 -19.77 -2.80
C ALA A 271 -0.54 -19.77 -1.27
N TRP A 272 -1.08 -18.75 -0.60
CA TRP A 272 -1.15 -18.70 0.86
C TRP A 272 -2.07 -19.77 1.46
N ASN A 273 -3.22 -20.04 0.85
CA ASN A 273 -4.07 -21.16 1.24
C ASN A 273 -3.33 -22.50 1.12
N LYS A 274 -2.54 -22.68 0.06
CA LYS A 274 -1.68 -23.85 -0.09
C LYS A 274 -0.68 -23.96 1.07
N VAL A 275 -0.01 -22.89 1.47
CA VAL A 275 0.90 -22.89 2.64
C VAL A 275 0.18 -23.32 3.92
N LEU A 276 -1.05 -22.84 4.14
CA LEU A 276 -1.85 -23.21 5.31
C LEU A 276 -2.26 -24.69 5.29
N MET A 277 -2.60 -25.22 4.11
CA MET A 277 -2.92 -26.64 3.94
C MET A 277 -1.69 -27.54 4.12
N ASP A 278 -0.55 -27.15 3.54
CA ASP A 278 0.72 -27.90 3.64
C ASP A 278 1.24 -27.93 5.10
N ASN A 279 0.79 -26.99 5.96
CA ASN A 279 1.15 -26.90 7.38
C ASN A 279 -0.04 -27.15 8.33
N ILE A 280 -1.05 -27.93 7.91
CA ILE A 280 -2.28 -28.15 8.69
C ILE A 280 -2.04 -28.74 10.09
N GLN A 281 -0.98 -29.54 10.26
CA GLN A 281 -0.56 -30.06 11.57
C GLN A 281 -0.14 -28.96 12.56
N HIS A 282 0.22 -27.78 12.07
CA HIS A 282 0.57 -26.59 12.85
C HIS A 282 -0.53 -25.51 12.82
N ALA A 283 -1.76 -25.85 12.45
CA ALA A 283 -2.85 -24.87 12.30
C ALA A 283 -3.10 -24.02 13.55
N SER A 284 -2.80 -24.52 14.75
CA SER A 284 -2.91 -23.77 16.01
C SER A 284 -1.87 -22.66 16.17
N SER A 285 -0.72 -22.74 15.48
CA SER A 285 0.34 -21.74 15.50
C SER A 285 0.05 -20.55 14.59
N PHE A 286 -0.78 -20.73 13.54
CA PHE A 286 -1.17 -19.65 12.65
C PHE A 286 -2.29 -18.80 13.25
N ARG A 287 -1.97 -17.58 13.66
CA ARG A 287 -2.93 -16.62 14.24
C ARG A 287 -3.94 -16.10 13.22
N GLY A 288 -3.50 -15.87 12.00
CA GLY A 288 -4.30 -15.25 10.97
C GLY A 288 -3.47 -14.75 9.81
N ILE A 289 -4.16 -14.06 8.90
CA ILE A 289 -3.59 -13.42 7.72
C ILE A 289 -3.92 -11.94 7.68
N ALA A 290 -2.95 -11.10 7.33
CA ALA A 290 -3.17 -9.73 6.91
C ALA A 290 -3.20 -9.65 5.37
N LEU A 291 -4.23 -9.02 4.82
CA LEU A 291 -4.31 -8.68 3.40
C LEU A 291 -3.78 -7.25 3.28
N THR A 292 -2.53 -7.12 2.84
CA THR A 292 -1.82 -5.85 2.71
C THR A 292 -2.33 -5.03 1.54
N GLY A 293 -2.42 -3.72 1.77
CA GLY A 293 -2.95 -2.76 0.82
C GLY A 293 -2.07 -1.53 0.72
N TRP A 294 -0.81 -1.71 0.32
CA TRP A 294 0.21 -0.67 0.24
C TRP A 294 -0.24 0.49 -0.64
N GLN A 295 0.02 1.72 -0.18
CA GLN A 295 -0.46 2.95 -0.81
C GLN A 295 0.62 3.62 -1.65
N ARG A 296 1.89 3.39 -1.30
CA ARG A 296 3.11 3.74 -2.03
C ARG A 296 4.27 2.89 -1.52
N PHE A 297 5.39 2.84 -2.24
CA PHE A 297 6.53 1.99 -1.89
C PHE A 297 7.41 2.62 -0.79
N ASP A 298 7.55 3.94 -0.79
CA ASP A 298 8.18 4.73 0.26
C ASP A 298 7.70 6.21 0.23
N HIS A 299 8.18 7.05 1.16
CA HIS A 299 7.83 8.49 1.26
C HIS A 299 8.26 9.38 0.10
N PHE A 300 9.13 8.88 -0.78
CA PHE A 300 9.67 9.55 -1.95
C PHE A 300 9.09 9.02 -3.26
N THR A 301 8.04 8.21 -3.17
CA THR A 301 7.32 7.65 -4.33
C THR A 301 5.89 8.18 -4.39
N VAL A 302 5.34 8.18 -5.61
CA VAL A 302 3.94 8.55 -5.85
C VAL A 302 2.98 7.45 -5.37
N LEU A 303 1.71 7.81 -5.25
CA LEU A 303 0.64 6.86 -5.01
C LEU A 303 0.48 5.83 -6.14
N CYS A 304 0.34 4.57 -5.75
CA CYS A 304 -0.10 3.47 -6.61
C CYS A 304 -1.64 3.29 -6.50
N GLU A 305 -2.15 2.05 -6.56
CA GLU A 305 -3.59 1.80 -6.60
C GLU A 305 -4.29 2.34 -5.35
N LEU A 306 -5.36 3.09 -5.56
CA LEU A 306 -6.19 3.62 -4.47
C LEU A 306 -7.02 2.51 -3.83
N LEU A 307 -7.16 2.54 -2.50
CA LEU A 307 -7.99 1.58 -1.77
C LEU A 307 -9.43 1.44 -2.31
N PRO A 308 -10.19 2.52 -2.59
CA PRO A 308 -11.55 2.41 -3.10
C PRO A 308 -11.63 1.69 -4.46
N VAL A 309 -10.60 1.84 -5.30
CA VAL A 309 -10.52 1.20 -6.62
C VAL A 309 -10.19 -0.30 -6.49
N ALA A 310 -9.49 -0.69 -5.43
CA ALA A 310 -9.08 -2.08 -5.17
C ALA A 310 -10.12 -2.90 -4.38
N LEU A 311 -11.24 -2.31 -3.91
CA LEU A 311 -12.24 -3.02 -3.10
C LEU A 311 -12.84 -4.28 -3.77
N PRO A 312 -13.09 -4.31 -5.10
CA PRO A 312 -13.51 -5.54 -5.76
C PRO A 312 -12.48 -6.67 -5.62
N CYS A 313 -11.19 -6.35 -5.78
CA CYS A 313 -10.11 -7.32 -5.61
C CYS A 313 -10.02 -7.79 -4.15
N LEU A 314 -10.11 -6.87 -3.18
CA LEU A 314 -10.14 -7.22 -1.75
C LEU A 314 -11.27 -8.21 -1.42
N ALA A 315 -12.47 -8.00 -1.95
CA ALA A 315 -13.61 -8.87 -1.69
C ALA A 315 -13.36 -10.30 -2.20
N LEU A 316 -12.82 -10.44 -3.41
CA LEU A 316 -12.45 -11.75 -3.95
C LEU A 316 -11.29 -12.40 -3.19
N CYS A 317 -10.31 -11.60 -2.75
CA CYS A 317 -9.17 -12.06 -1.97
C CYS A 317 -9.60 -12.61 -0.60
N LEU A 318 -10.49 -11.90 0.11
CA LEU A 318 -11.08 -12.38 1.37
C LEU A 318 -11.86 -13.68 1.16
N GLN A 319 -12.70 -13.74 0.11
CA GLN A 319 -13.44 -14.95 -0.21
C GLN A 319 -12.51 -16.13 -0.52
N THR A 320 -11.43 -15.89 -1.25
CA THR A 320 -10.42 -16.91 -1.56
C THR A 320 -9.83 -17.50 -0.29
N ILE A 321 -9.43 -16.67 0.68
CA ILE A 321 -8.92 -17.12 1.98
C ILE A 321 -9.97 -17.87 2.80
N MET A 322 -11.23 -17.42 2.77
CA MET A 322 -12.33 -18.06 3.49
C MET A 322 -12.67 -19.44 2.92
N ALA A 323 -12.64 -19.58 1.59
CA ALA A 323 -12.94 -20.82 0.90
C ALA A 323 -11.87 -21.90 1.11
N ARG A 324 -10.60 -21.51 1.35
CA ARG A 324 -9.41 -22.39 1.50
C ARG A 324 -9.02 -23.20 0.26
N THR A 325 -9.99 -23.65 -0.53
CA THR A 325 -9.79 -24.51 -1.71
C THR A 325 -9.62 -23.74 -3.02
N GLY A 326 -9.64 -22.40 -2.98
CA GLY A 326 -9.57 -21.53 -4.16
C GLY A 326 -10.90 -20.84 -4.46
N LEU A 327 -10.89 -19.92 -5.42
CA LEU A 327 -12.08 -19.15 -5.81
C LEU A 327 -12.87 -19.90 -6.90
N THR A 328 -14.06 -20.42 -6.57
CA THR A 328 -14.94 -21.02 -7.59
C THR A 328 -15.69 -19.95 -8.38
N THR A 329 -16.22 -20.33 -9.55
CA THR A 329 -17.01 -19.43 -10.40
C THR A 329 -18.27 -18.93 -9.68
N GLU A 330 -18.92 -19.80 -8.90
CA GLU A 330 -20.10 -19.48 -8.11
C GLU A 330 -19.76 -18.48 -7.01
N ALA A 331 -18.68 -18.73 -6.25
CA ALA A 331 -18.23 -17.83 -5.19
C ALA A 331 -17.84 -16.45 -5.74
N HIS A 332 -17.20 -16.40 -6.91
CA HIS A 332 -16.88 -15.14 -7.60
C HIS A 332 -18.15 -14.36 -7.96
N ALA A 333 -19.15 -15.02 -8.56
CA ALA A 333 -20.42 -14.39 -8.90
C ALA A 333 -21.17 -13.88 -7.65
N GLU A 334 -21.22 -14.68 -6.59
CA GLU A 334 -21.86 -14.32 -5.31
C GLU A 334 -21.18 -13.09 -4.68
N VAL A 335 -19.85 -13.07 -4.62
CA VAL A 335 -19.10 -11.92 -4.10
C VAL A 335 -19.36 -10.68 -4.93
N SER A 336 -19.31 -10.80 -6.26
CA SER A 336 -19.57 -9.68 -7.18
C SER A 336 -20.96 -9.07 -6.91
N GLN A 337 -21.99 -9.92 -6.81
CA GLN A 337 -23.34 -9.47 -6.49
C GLN A 337 -23.43 -8.84 -5.09
N SER A 338 -22.77 -9.42 -4.08
CA SER A 338 -22.84 -8.97 -2.69
C SER A 338 -22.25 -7.57 -2.45
N ILE A 339 -21.31 -7.14 -3.30
CA ILE A 339 -20.74 -5.79 -3.27
C ILE A 339 -21.45 -4.84 -4.23
N GLY A 340 -22.53 -5.29 -4.88
CA GLY A 340 -23.30 -4.52 -5.85
C GLY A 340 -22.57 -4.29 -7.17
N TYR A 341 -21.68 -5.20 -7.57
CA TYR A 341 -21.06 -5.21 -8.89
C TYR A 341 -22.02 -5.85 -9.91
N PHE A 342 -22.14 -5.24 -11.10
CA PHE A 342 -22.96 -5.80 -12.17
C PHE A 342 -22.17 -6.83 -12.98
N GLY A 343 -22.66 -8.07 -13.04
CA GLY A 343 -21.92 -9.20 -13.61
C GLY A 343 -20.81 -9.68 -12.68
N SER A 344 -19.74 -10.24 -13.25
CA SER A 344 -18.57 -10.69 -12.49
C SER A 344 -17.48 -9.63 -12.48
N ILE A 345 -16.80 -9.48 -11.35
CA ILE A 345 -15.61 -8.61 -11.22
C ILE A 345 -14.55 -9.07 -12.23
N GLU A 346 -13.95 -8.10 -12.93
CA GLU A 346 -12.94 -8.37 -13.97
C GLU A 346 -11.65 -8.93 -13.36
N MET A 347 -11.17 -10.04 -13.94
CA MET A 347 -9.93 -10.69 -13.51
C MET A 347 -8.71 -10.06 -14.19
N GLU A 348 -8.86 -9.70 -15.47
CA GLU A 348 -7.80 -9.15 -16.31
C GLU A 348 -8.10 -7.70 -16.70
N VAL A 349 -7.64 -6.78 -15.87
CA VAL A 349 -7.89 -5.33 -16.06
C VAL A 349 -7.05 -4.70 -17.18
N PHE A 350 -6.13 -5.46 -17.80
CA PHE A 350 -5.34 -5.04 -18.97
C PHE A 350 -5.36 -6.13 -20.06
N PRO A 351 -5.16 -5.80 -21.34
CA PRO A 351 -4.93 -4.45 -21.89
C PRO A 351 -6.22 -3.61 -21.92
N ARG A 352 -6.07 -2.29 -22.03
CA ARG A 352 -7.16 -1.31 -22.23
C ARG A 352 -7.13 -0.81 -23.69
N PRO A 353 -8.23 -0.28 -24.26
CA PRO A 353 -9.54 -0.08 -23.65
C PRO A 353 -10.37 -1.37 -23.50
N GLN A 354 -11.28 -1.39 -22.53
CA GLN A 354 -12.30 -2.45 -22.36
C GLN A 354 -13.66 -1.87 -21.99
N SER A 355 -14.70 -2.71 -21.99
CA SER A 355 -16.01 -2.34 -21.45
C SER A 355 -15.90 -1.89 -19.98
N VAL A 356 -16.69 -0.89 -19.60
CA VAL A 356 -16.74 -0.38 -18.22
C VAL A 356 -18.09 -0.72 -17.63
N PRO A 357 -18.15 -1.37 -16.45
CA PRO A 357 -19.42 -1.72 -15.81
C PRO A 357 -20.17 -0.46 -15.36
N PRO A 358 -21.49 -0.55 -15.14
CA PRO A 358 -22.22 0.51 -14.44
C PRO A 358 -21.67 0.71 -13.02
N VAL A 359 -21.95 1.88 -12.43
CA VAL A 359 -21.49 2.24 -11.09
C VAL A 359 -21.95 1.20 -10.05
N PRO A 360 -21.01 0.55 -9.33
CA PRO A 360 -21.33 -0.41 -8.29
C PRO A 360 -21.67 0.27 -6.95
N ASN A 361 -22.25 -0.49 -6.02
CA ASN A 361 -22.76 0.04 -4.73
C ASN A 361 -21.76 -0.03 -3.56
N PHE A 362 -20.51 -0.43 -3.77
CA PHE A 362 -19.49 -0.41 -2.72
C PHE A 362 -18.93 1.02 -2.51
N PRO A 363 -18.33 1.31 -1.33
CA PRO A 363 -17.75 2.63 -1.04
C PRO A 363 -16.69 3.03 -2.08
N GLY A 364 -16.92 4.13 -2.80
CA GLY A 364 -16.03 4.57 -3.89
C GLY A 364 -16.29 3.94 -5.26
N GLY A 365 -17.43 3.29 -5.47
CA GLY A 365 -17.80 2.69 -6.76
C GLY A 365 -17.78 3.67 -7.95
N LYS A 366 -18.15 4.93 -7.74
CA LYS A 366 -18.05 5.99 -8.77
C LYS A 366 -16.62 6.31 -9.15
N LEU A 367 -15.73 6.39 -8.16
CA LEU A 367 -14.30 6.57 -8.39
C LEU A 367 -13.74 5.38 -9.17
N TYR A 368 -14.07 4.15 -8.79
CA TYR A 368 -13.68 2.92 -9.52
C TYR A 368 -14.03 3.01 -11.01
N VAL A 369 -15.29 3.31 -11.35
CA VAL A 369 -15.73 3.45 -12.75
C VAL A 369 -15.01 4.59 -13.47
N SER A 370 -14.80 5.73 -12.80
CA SER A 370 -14.10 6.88 -13.38
C SER A 370 -12.64 6.55 -13.71
N VAL A 371 -11.95 5.79 -12.84
CA VAL A 371 -10.58 5.35 -13.07
C VAL A 371 -10.51 4.30 -14.20
N LEU A 372 -11.49 3.41 -14.31
CA LEU A 372 -11.59 2.50 -15.47
C LEU A 372 -11.74 3.29 -16.78
N HIS A 373 -12.59 4.31 -16.83
CA HIS A 373 -12.71 5.17 -18.02
C HIS A 373 -11.43 5.95 -18.30
N LEU A 374 -10.75 6.46 -17.26
CA LEU A 374 -9.47 7.14 -17.42
C LEU A 374 -8.43 6.24 -18.09
N THR A 375 -8.30 4.98 -17.65
CA THR A 375 -7.34 4.05 -18.27
C THR A 375 -7.69 3.68 -19.71
N ASN A 376 -8.98 3.69 -20.10
CA ASN A 376 -9.37 3.58 -21.52
C ASN A 376 -8.85 4.79 -22.31
N VAL A 377 -9.10 6.01 -21.80
CA VAL A 377 -8.66 7.25 -22.45
C VAL A 377 -7.15 7.31 -22.58
N ILE A 378 -6.40 6.89 -21.55
CA ILE A 378 -4.93 6.83 -21.59
C ILE A 378 -4.46 5.84 -22.66
N ALA A 379 -5.02 4.63 -22.71
CA ALA A 379 -4.64 3.64 -23.71
C ALA A 379 -4.99 4.08 -25.14
N GLU A 380 -6.14 4.73 -25.34
CA GLU A 380 -6.52 5.30 -26.64
C GLU A 380 -5.59 6.46 -27.04
N LEU A 381 -5.16 7.30 -26.09
CA LEU A 381 -4.15 8.34 -26.35
C LEU A 381 -2.81 7.70 -26.74
N GLU A 382 -2.35 6.65 -26.06
CA GLU A 382 -1.11 5.94 -26.43
C GLU A 382 -1.18 5.40 -27.86
N GLN A 383 -2.32 4.84 -28.27
CA GLN A 383 -2.55 4.40 -29.66
C GLN A 383 -2.49 5.57 -30.66
N VAL A 384 -3.02 6.74 -30.29
CA VAL A 384 -2.90 7.95 -31.12
C VAL A 384 -1.43 8.39 -31.23
N LEU A 385 -0.68 8.39 -30.14
CA LEU A 385 0.71 8.84 -30.10
C LEU A 385 1.65 7.98 -30.94
N VAL A 386 1.33 6.69 -31.14
CA VAL A 386 2.09 5.79 -32.02
C VAL A 386 1.64 5.82 -33.48
N ASN A 387 0.59 6.58 -33.83
CA ASN A 387 0.15 6.72 -35.21
C ASN A 387 1.27 7.39 -36.06
N PRO A 388 1.64 6.83 -37.24
CA PRO A 388 2.69 7.42 -38.10
C PRO A 388 2.43 8.88 -38.49
N SER A 389 1.15 9.28 -38.62
CA SER A 389 0.77 10.67 -38.89
C SER A 389 1.10 11.60 -37.72
N VAL A 390 1.07 11.10 -36.48
CA VAL A 390 1.50 11.85 -35.29
C VAL A 390 3.02 11.83 -35.16
N GLN A 391 3.66 10.66 -35.27
CA GLN A 391 5.10 10.51 -35.08
C GLN A 391 5.94 11.20 -36.16
N GLY A 392 5.49 11.15 -37.41
CA GLY A 392 6.19 11.72 -38.56
C GLY A 392 5.54 13.00 -39.07
N GLY A 393 4.28 12.90 -39.51
CA GLY A 393 3.55 13.98 -40.19
C GLY A 393 3.18 15.19 -39.32
N PHE A 394 3.17 15.00 -38.00
CA PHE A 394 2.84 16.01 -36.99
C PHE A 394 3.92 16.07 -35.89
N HIS A 395 5.15 15.68 -36.23
CA HIS A 395 6.26 15.75 -35.29
C HIS A 395 6.47 17.20 -34.78
N GLU A 396 6.92 17.36 -33.53
CA GLU A 396 7.06 18.67 -32.86
C GLU A 396 7.93 19.65 -33.68
N PHE A 397 8.96 19.14 -34.37
CA PHE A 397 9.76 19.94 -35.31
C PHE A 397 8.94 20.54 -36.46
N LEU A 398 8.04 19.77 -37.08
CA LEU A 398 7.22 20.26 -38.20
C LEU A 398 6.18 21.27 -37.72
N VAL A 399 5.55 21.02 -36.56
CA VAL A 399 4.60 21.94 -35.92
C VAL A 399 5.27 23.28 -35.64
N ALA A 400 6.46 23.28 -35.03
CA ALA A 400 7.21 24.50 -34.69
C ALA A 400 7.60 25.36 -35.91
N HIS A 401 7.64 24.76 -37.11
CA HIS A 401 8.01 25.46 -38.35
C HIS A 401 6.83 25.63 -39.32
N ASN A 402 5.59 25.37 -38.90
CA ASN A 402 4.39 25.41 -39.75
C ASN A 402 4.55 24.58 -41.04
N ARG A 403 5.15 23.39 -40.91
CA ARG A 403 5.48 22.47 -42.01
C ARG A 403 4.67 21.17 -41.96
N THR A 404 3.47 21.22 -41.40
CA THR A 404 2.57 20.07 -41.34
C THR A 404 1.69 19.98 -42.58
N ASN A 405 1.24 18.78 -42.92
CA ASN A 405 0.25 18.55 -43.97
C ASN A 405 -1.10 18.22 -43.33
N PRO A 406 -2.19 18.97 -43.61
CA PRO A 406 -3.52 18.70 -43.06
C PRO A 406 -3.98 17.24 -43.21
N LEU A 407 -3.57 16.55 -44.28
CA LEU A 407 -3.85 15.13 -44.49
C LEU A 407 -3.44 14.26 -43.29
N HIS A 408 -2.30 14.56 -42.66
CA HIS A 408 -1.83 13.84 -41.47
C HIS A 408 -2.59 14.26 -40.21
N VAL A 409 -2.98 15.54 -40.11
CA VAL A 409 -3.75 16.07 -38.98
C VAL A 409 -5.14 15.42 -38.90
N ASP A 410 -5.80 15.28 -40.04
CA ASP A 410 -7.15 14.71 -40.15
C ASP A 410 -7.22 13.24 -39.68
N GLN A 411 -6.10 12.52 -39.69
CA GLN A 411 -6.03 11.11 -39.24
C GLN A 411 -6.24 10.94 -37.73
N PHE A 412 -5.97 11.97 -36.92
CA PHE A 412 -5.99 11.83 -35.46
C PHE A 412 -6.77 12.92 -34.73
N VAL A 413 -6.91 14.13 -35.31
CA VAL A 413 -7.43 15.30 -34.57
C VAL A 413 -8.83 15.09 -34.00
N ASN A 414 -9.73 14.43 -34.74
CA ASN A 414 -11.09 14.17 -34.26
C ASN A 414 -11.12 13.18 -33.10
N THR A 415 -10.21 12.21 -33.09
CA THR A 415 -10.04 11.30 -31.96
C THR A 415 -9.50 12.06 -30.76
N CYS A 416 -8.45 12.88 -30.93
CA CYS A 416 -7.92 13.72 -29.86
C CYS A 416 -8.97 14.67 -29.27
N ARG A 417 -9.82 15.29 -30.09
CA ARG A 417 -10.92 16.16 -29.61
C ARG A 417 -11.92 15.38 -28.74
N LYS A 418 -12.32 14.18 -29.16
CA LYS A 418 -13.20 13.31 -28.35
C LYS A 418 -12.54 12.90 -27.03
N LEU A 419 -11.29 12.47 -27.08
CA LEU A 419 -10.53 12.11 -25.88
C LEU A 419 -10.36 13.29 -24.94
N LEU A 420 -10.13 14.50 -25.48
CA LEU A 420 -10.02 15.72 -24.68
C LEU A 420 -11.34 16.04 -23.94
N VAL A 421 -12.49 15.93 -24.61
CA VAL A 421 -13.79 16.10 -23.95
C VAL A 421 -13.98 15.06 -22.82
N ASN A 422 -13.61 13.81 -23.08
CA ASN A 422 -13.73 12.73 -22.10
C ASN A 422 -12.83 12.97 -20.88
N VAL A 423 -11.54 13.30 -21.09
CA VAL A 423 -10.60 13.51 -19.98
C VAL A 423 -10.93 14.77 -19.17
N GLU A 424 -11.49 15.82 -19.79
CA GLU A 424 -11.97 17.00 -19.06
C GLU A 424 -13.16 16.67 -18.16
N SER A 425 -14.07 15.79 -18.60
CA SER A 425 -15.15 15.29 -17.74
C SER A 425 -14.59 14.46 -16.59
N LEU A 426 -13.74 13.48 -16.91
CA LEU A 426 -13.13 12.61 -15.91
C LEU A 426 -12.30 13.38 -14.89
N TYR A 427 -11.59 14.43 -15.31
CA TYR A 427 -10.86 15.31 -14.39
C TYR A 427 -11.79 15.90 -13.32
N ARG A 428 -12.97 16.40 -13.71
CA ARG A 428 -13.95 16.95 -12.75
C ARG A 428 -14.53 15.87 -11.85
N ASP A 429 -14.93 14.76 -12.45
CA ASP A 429 -15.60 13.65 -11.73
C ASP A 429 -14.62 13.00 -10.73
N ILE A 430 -13.42 12.64 -11.17
CA ILE A 430 -12.39 12.05 -10.31
C ILE A 430 -12.00 13.01 -9.18
N THR A 431 -11.76 14.30 -9.48
CA THR A 431 -11.39 15.28 -8.44
C THR A 431 -12.46 15.37 -7.37
N LYS A 432 -13.74 15.37 -7.77
CA LYS A 432 -14.87 15.39 -6.84
C LYS A 432 -14.92 14.12 -5.99
N GLU A 433 -14.93 12.94 -6.63
CA GLU A 433 -15.05 11.66 -5.91
C GLU A 433 -13.84 11.40 -4.99
N LEU A 434 -12.63 11.82 -5.39
CA LEU A 434 -11.46 11.80 -4.51
C LEU A 434 -11.63 12.75 -3.33
N SER A 435 -12.20 13.94 -3.54
CA SER A 435 -12.42 14.92 -2.48
C SER A 435 -13.42 14.44 -1.43
N ASP A 436 -14.30 13.49 -1.75
CA ASP A 436 -15.21 12.90 -0.76
C ASP A 436 -14.49 11.87 0.16
N ILE A 437 -13.35 11.33 -0.29
CA ILE A 437 -12.61 10.24 0.38
C ILE A 437 -11.33 10.75 1.05
N TYR A 438 -10.62 11.66 0.40
CA TYR A 438 -9.27 12.09 0.75
C TYR A 438 -9.19 13.60 1.01
N HIS A 439 -8.10 14.01 1.66
CA HIS A 439 -7.75 15.40 1.83
C HIS A 439 -7.09 16.00 0.59
N GLN A 440 -7.02 17.33 0.52
CA GLN A 440 -6.73 18.07 -0.70
C GLN A 440 -5.35 17.72 -1.27
N SER A 441 -4.34 17.54 -0.42
CA SER A 441 -2.98 17.19 -0.88
C SER A 441 -2.93 15.85 -1.62
N THR A 442 -3.66 14.85 -1.13
CA THR A 442 -3.77 13.53 -1.77
C THR A 442 -4.54 13.60 -3.09
N VAL A 443 -5.61 14.41 -3.14
CA VAL A 443 -6.36 14.65 -4.40
C VAL A 443 -5.43 15.27 -5.45
N GLU A 444 -4.71 16.32 -5.06
CA GLU A 444 -3.76 17.02 -5.93
C GLU A 444 -2.64 16.11 -6.42
N GLU A 445 -2.02 15.32 -5.54
CA GLU A 445 -0.98 14.36 -5.89
C GLU A 445 -1.49 13.36 -6.93
N TRP A 446 -2.62 12.71 -6.66
CA TRP A 446 -3.12 11.65 -7.53
C TRP A 446 -3.57 12.18 -8.90
N VAL A 447 -4.30 13.30 -8.92
CA VAL A 447 -4.74 13.94 -10.16
C VAL A 447 -3.54 14.42 -10.99
N SER A 448 -2.54 15.02 -10.34
CA SER A 448 -1.33 15.50 -11.01
C SER A 448 -0.48 14.37 -11.59
N THR A 449 -0.49 13.21 -10.93
CA THR A 449 0.29 12.04 -11.36
C THR A 449 -0.41 11.28 -12.49
N HIS A 450 -1.74 11.08 -12.40
CA HIS A 450 -2.44 10.09 -13.23
C HIS A 450 -3.44 10.69 -14.24
N VAL A 451 -3.94 11.90 -14.02
CA VAL A 451 -4.95 12.53 -14.89
C VAL A 451 -4.35 13.66 -15.71
N SER A 452 -3.65 14.59 -15.05
CA SER A 452 -3.10 15.80 -15.66
C SER A 452 -2.15 15.52 -16.84
N PRO A 453 -1.25 14.52 -16.82
CA PRO A 453 -0.35 14.27 -17.95
C PRO A 453 -1.09 13.96 -19.25
N CYS A 454 -2.11 13.09 -19.18
CA CYS A 454 -2.96 12.75 -20.32
C CYS A 454 -3.74 13.98 -20.81
N ARG A 455 -4.33 14.72 -19.87
CA ARG A 455 -5.11 15.93 -20.14
C ARG A 455 -4.30 17.01 -20.84
N GLU A 456 -3.14 17.37 -20.31
CA GLU A 456 -2.30 18.42 -20.88
C GLU A 456 -1.70 18.01 -22.24
N LYS A 457 -1.36 16.71 -22.41
CA LYS A 457 -0.92 16.20 -23.72
C LYS A 457 -2.03 16.31 -24.78
N LEU A 458 -3.27 15.95 -24.44
CA LEU A 458 -4.42 16.08 -25.33
C LEU A 458 -4.74 17.54 -25.67
N LYS A 459 -4.72 18.45 -24.68
CA LYS A 459 -4.89 19.89 -24.93
C LYS A 459 -3.87 20.42 -25.91
N LYS A 460 -2.59 20.09 -25.70
CA LYS A 460 -1.51 20.51 -26.58
C LYS A 460 -1.71 19.97 -28.00
N LEU A 461 -1.98 18.67 -28.15
CA LEU A 461 -2.18 18.04 -29.46
C LEU A 461 -3.35 18.68 -30.23
N VAL A 462 -4.49 18.90 -29.57
CA VAL A 462 -5.66 19.53 -30.19
C VAL A 462 -5.35 20.98 -30.56
N SER A 463 -4.77 21.75 -29.65
CA SER A 463 -4.42 23.16 -29.89
C SER A 463 -3.44 23.31 -31.06
N ASP A 464 -2.38 22.50 -31.08
CA ASP A 464 -1.40 22.53 -32.18
C ASP A 464 -2.08 22.14 -33.50
N ALA A 465 -2.93 21.12 -33.49
CA ALA A 465 -3.62 20.63 -34.69
C ALA A 465 -4.55 21.70 -35.26
N ASP A 466 -5.32 22.36 -34.41
CA ASP A 466 -6.24 23.44 -34.80
C ASP A 466 -5.47 24.62 -35.42
N LEU A 467 -4.32 25.00 -34.84
CA LEU A 467 -3.45 26.04 -35.40
C LEU A 467 -2.90 25.64 -36.78
N GLN A 468 -2.44 24.40 -36.93
CA GLN A 468 -1.90 23.92 -38.20
C GLN A 468 -2.98 23.81 -39.29
N ILE A 469 -4.21 23.46 -38.93
CA ILE A 469 -5.35 23.48 -39.87
C ILE A 469 -5.62 24.92 -40.31
N ALA A 470 -5.64 25.89 -39.38
CA ALA A 470 -5.91 27.29 -39.69
C ALA A 470 -4.85 27.92 -40.62
N VAL A 471 -3.57 27.58 -40.45
CA VAL A 471 -2.47 28.07 -41.31
C VAL A 471 -2.59 27.58 -42.76
N ASN A 472 -3.29 26.46 -42.99
CA ASN A 472 -3.45 25.85 -44.31
C ASN A 472 -4.77 26.24 -45.02
N VAL A 473 -5.56 27.18 -44.48
CA VAL A 473 -6.73 27.75 -45.15
C VAL A 473 -6.33 29.06 -45.84
N PRO A 474 -6.53 29.23 -47.16
CA PRO A 474 -6.27 30.50 -47.83
C PRO A 474 -7.19 31.60 -47.28
N MET A 475 -6.61 32.77 -46.95
CA MET A 475 -7.35 33.98 -46.56
C MET A 475 -8.36 34.43 -47.61
#